data_AF-A0A7W1PJQ0-F1
#
_entry.id   AF-A0A7W1PJQ0-F1
#
_cell.length_a   1.000
_cell.length_b   1.000
_cell.length_c   1.000
_cell.angle_alpha   90.00
_cell.angle_beta   90.00
_cell.angle_gamma   90.00
#
_symmetry.space_group_name_H-M   'P 1'
#
loop_
_entity.id
_entity.type
_entity.pdbx_description
1 polymer ?
#
loop_
_entity_poly.entity_id
_entity_poly.type
_entity_poly.pdbx_seq_one_letter_code
_entity_poly.pdbx_strand_id
1 'polypeptide(L)'
;SGRLTRLDYWISEPSTTNNRMALRSAIEAMRIISRKGTRFRLVFTSDSQYLVKGMSEWTHGWIARGWRRAQGTAPIENLALWQDAVALARQHEIAWRWVRGHAGHPQNEYANDLAVQGAREQTASDGAVPSQFDGWLAAKQAKGRLAQALAPFPDPSQFRATRPYPIERSPS
;
A
#
# COMPACT_ATOMS: atom_id res chain seq x y z
N SER A 1 21.16 3.62 17.32
CA SER A 1 20.61 2.46 16.58
C SER A 1 19.09 2.53 16.64
N GLY A 2 18.39 2.37 15.51
CA GLY A 2 16.93 2.42 15.48
C GLY A 2 16.34 1.06 15.87
N ARG A 3 15.39 1.04 16.82
CA ARG A 3 14.61 -0.17 17.13
C ARG A 3 13.67 -0.45 15.96
N LEU A 4 13.79 -1.61 15.33
CA LEU A 4 12.81 -2.07 14.35
C LEU A 4 11.51 -2.43 15.07
N THR A 5 10.39 -1.89 14.59
CA THR A 5 9.05 -2.23 15.09
C THR A 5 8.23 -2.72 13.92
N ARG A 6 7.60 -3.89 14.08
CA ARG A 6 6.68 -4.48 13.10
C ARG A 6 5.26 -4.41 13.66
N LEU A 7 4.34 -3.94 12.83
CA LEU A 7 2.92 -3.85 13.16
C LEU A 7 2.11 -4.43 12.01
N ASP A 8 0.99 -5.05 12.34
CA ASP A 8 0.02 -5.54 11.38
C ASP A 8 -1.20 -4.63 11.35
N TYR A 9 -1.82 -4.58 10.19
CA TYR A 9 -3.11 -3.96 10.00
C TYR A 9 -3.84 -4.67 8.87
N TRP A 10 -5.12 -5.00 9.07
CA TRP A 10 -5.97 -5.55 8.03
C TRP A 10 -7.41 -5.04 8.16
N ILE A 11 -8.12 -5.07 7.05
CA ILE A 11 -9.54 -4.78 6.93
C ILE A 11 -10.18 -5.72 5.91
N SER A 12 -11.48 -5.95 6.06
CA SER A 12 -12.30 -6.68 5.10
C SER A 12 -13.58 -5.89 4.79
N GLU A 13 -14.11 -6.08 3.58
CA GLU A 13 -15.42 -5.57 3.17
C GLU A 13 -16.24 -6.73 2.58
N PRO A 14 -17.52 -6.92 2.97
CA PRO A 14 -18.33 -8.07 2.52
C PRO A 14 -18.60 -8.13 1.01
N SER A 15 -18.64 -6.98 0.33
CA SER A 15 -18.84 -6.87 -1.11
C SER A 15 -17.85 -5.88 -1.69
N THR A 16 -16.75 -6.38 -2.25
CA THR A 16 -15.62 -5.56 -2.69
C THR A 16 -14.89 -6.21 -3.87
N THR A 17 -13.87 -5.53 -4.38
CA THR A 17 -13.01 -6.03 -5.45
C THR A 17 -11.55 -5.95 -5.03
N ASN A 18 -10.68 -6.74 -5.69
CA ASN A 18 -9.24 -6.71 -5.43
C ASN A 18 -8.65 -5.29 -5.59
N ASN A 19 -9.08 -4.54 -6.62
CA ASN A 19 -8.63 -3.17 -6.86
C ASN A 19 -9.05 -2.22 -5.74
N ARG A 20 -10.29 -2.34 -5.28
CA ARG A 20 -10.82 -1.55 -4.17
C ARG A 20 -10.05 -1.83 -2.87
N MET A 21 -9.83 -3.10 -2.54
CA MET A 21 -9.07 -3.49 -1.34
C MET A 21 -7.60 -3.10 -1.41
N ALA A 22 -6.98 -3.13 -2.59
CA ALA A 22 -5.61 -2.62 -2.77
C ALA A 22 -5.51 -1.11 -2.51
N LEU A 23 -6.49 -0.32 -2.96
CA LEU A 23 -6.55 1.11 -2.63
C LEU A 23 -6.80 1.34 -1.14
N ARG A 24 -7.76 0.61 -0.57
CA ARG A 24 -8.08 0.71 0.86
C ARG A 24 -6.86 0.36 1.74
N SER A 25 -6.09 -0.67 1.42
CA SER A 25 -4.89 -1.03 2.20
C SER A 25 -3.85 0.10 2.21
N ALA A 26 -3.63 0.75 1.06
CA ALA A 26 -2.74 1.91 0.97
C ALA A 26 -3.24 3.10 1.77
N ILE A 27 -4.54 3.43 1.64
CA ILE A 27 -5.19 4.53 2.36
C ILE A 27 -5.06 4.33 3.87
N GLU A 28 -5.44 3.16 4.39
CA GLU A 28 -5.44 2.94 5.83
C GLU A 28 -4.02 2.89 6.41
N ALA A 29 -3.08 2.26 5.71
CA ALA A 29 -1.67 2.28 6.12
C ALA A 29 -1.13 3.71 6.22
N MET A 30 -1.39 4.55 5.21
CA MET A 30 -0.97 5.96 5.25
C MET A 30 -1.72 6.76 6.32
N ARG A 31 -3.01 6.49 6.55
CA ARG A 31 -3.80 7.14 7.61
C ARG A 31 -3.24 6.84 8.99
N ILE A 32 -2.87 5.59 9.27
CA ILE A 32 -2.22 5.19 10.53
C ILE A 32 -0.90 5.93 10.72
N ILE A 33 -0.08 6.01 9.67
CA ILE A 33 1.22 6.69 9.73
C ILE A 33 1.03 8.20 9.93
N SER A 34 0.07 8.80 9.22
CA SER A 34 -0.24 10.24 9.30
C SER A 34 -0.67 10.68 10.70
N ARG A 35 -1.35 9.81 11.48
CA ARG A 35 -1.73 10.10 12.88
C ARG A 35 -0.54 10.38 13.81
N LYS A 36 0.69 10.02 13.41
CA LYS A 36 1.91 10.35 14.17
C LYS A 36 2.31 11.83 14.06
N GLY A 37 1.64 12.62 13.23
CA GLY A 37 1.84 14.07 13.15
C GLY A 37 3.19 14.49 12.54
N THR A 38 3.88 13.60 11.84
CA THR A 38 5.14 13.90 11.18
C THR A 38 5.22 13.28 9.78
N ARG A 39 6.09 13.85 8.94
CA ARG A 39 6.35 13.37 7.59
C ARG A 39 7.29 12.15 7.62
N PHE A 40 6.92 11.08 6.92
CA PHE A 40 7.74 9.87 6.81
C PHE A 40 8.28 9.66 5.40
N ARG A 41 9.43 8.97 5.33
CA ARG A 41 9.92 8.29 4.13
C ARG A 41 9.37 6.87 4.12
N LEU A 42 8.54 6.55 3.14
CA LEU A 42 7.81 5.29 3.05
C LEU A 42 8.24 4.53 1.81
N VAL A 43 8.61 3.27 1.99
CA VAL A 43 8.68 2.32 0.87
C VAL A 43 7.40 1.49 0.92
N PHE A 44 6.50 1.74 -0.03
CA PHE A 44 5.24 1.00 -0.12
C PHE A 44 5.41 -0.12 -1.14
N THR A 45 5.47 -1.36 -0.66
CA THR A 45 5.62 -2.55 -1.51
C THR A 45 4.28 -3.26 -1.65
N SER A 46 3.87 -3.55 -2.89
CA SER A 46 2.66 -4.32 -3.17
C SER A 46 2.80 -5.12 -4.45
N ASP A 47 2.08 -6.23 -4.55
CA ASP A 47 1.92 -6.99 -5.79
C ASP A 47 0.80 -6.48 -6.71
N SER A 48 -0.03 -5.55 -6.24
CA SER A 48 -1.04 -4.89 -7.06
C SER A 48 -0.40 -3.87 -8.00
N GLN A 49 -0.25 -4.25 -9.28
CA GLN A 49 0.17 -3.30 -10.32
C GLN A 49 -0.83 -2.15 -10.48
N TYR A 50 -2.13 -2.40 -10.25
CA TYR A 50 -3.17 -1.38 -10.29
C TYR A 50 -2.88 -0.26 -9.28
N LEU A 51 -2.56 -0.63 -8.04
CA LEU A 51 -2.17 0.31 -7.00
C LEU A 51 -0.84 1.00 -7.32
N VAL A 52 0.22 0.22 -7.58
CA VAL A 52 1.58 0.75 -7.73
C VAL A 52 1.64 1.70 -8.92
N LYS A 53 1.22 1.27 -10.12
CA LYS A 53 1.23 2.12 -11.32
C LYS A 53 0.24 3.27 -11.20
N GLY A 54 -0.93 3.06 -10.60
CA GLY A 54 -1.89 4.14 -10.43
C GLY A 54 -1.34 5.25 -9.53
N MET A 55 -0.70 4.91 -8.41
CA MET A 55 -0.10 5.89 -7.51
C MET A 55 1.19 6.51 -8.06
N SER A 56 1.99 5.79 -8.85
CA SER A 56 3.27 6.31 -9.36
C SER A 56 3.21 6.97 -10.73
N GLU A 57 2.17 6.69 -11.52
CA GLU A 57 2.08 7.13 -12.92
C GLU A 57 0.72 7.77 -13.27
N TRP A 58 -0.39 7.04 -13.11
CA TRP A 58 -1.68 7.43 -13.69
C TRP A 58 -2.29 8.65 -12.99
N THR A 59 -2.24 8.66 -11.66
CA THR A 59 -2.77 9.77 -10.84
C THR A 59 -2.12 11.10 -11.17
N HIS A 60 -0.82 11.15 -11.51
CA HIS A 60 -0.18 12.40 -11.97
C HIS A 60 -0.89 12.98 -13.20
N GLY A 61 -1.23 12.11 -14.16
CA GLY A 61 -1.96 12.52 -15.37
C GLY A 61 -3.41 12.91 -15.09
N TRP A 62 -4.10 12.19 -14.20
CA TRP A 62 -5.48 12.50 -13.82
C TRP A 62 -5.57 13.83 -13.07
N ILE A 63 -4.69 14.08 -12.10
CA ILE A 63 -4.62 15.33 -11.35
C ILE A 63 -4.39 16.51 -12.29
N ALA A 64 -3.45 16.40 -13.22
CA ALA A 64 -3.16 17.46 -14.19
C ALA A 64 -4.36 17.79 -15.10
N ARG A 65 -5.30 16.86 -15.25
CA ARG A 65 -6.54 17.00 -16.02
C ARG A 65 -7.78 17.23 -15.15
N GLY A 66 -7.60 17.58 -13.87
CA GLY A 66 -8.72 17.83 -12.95
C GLY A 66 -9.56 16.58 -12.68
N TRP A 67 -8.89 15.42 -12.51
CA TRP A 67 -9.50 14.12 -12.23
C TRP A 67 -10.43 13.60 -13.35
N ARG A 68 -10.08 13.91 -14.60
CA ARG A 68 -10.82 13.46 -15.79
C ARG A 68 -9.94 12.64 -16.71
N ARG A 69 -10.55 11.66 -17.38
CA ARG A 69 -9.93 11.01 -18.54
C ARG A 69 -10.22 11.83 -19.82
N ALA A 70 -9.64 11.40 -20.94
CA ALA A 70 -9.92 12.01 -22.24
C ALA A 70 -11.42 11.93 -22.57
N GLN A 71 -11.92 12.87 -23.37
CA GLN A 71 -13.31 12.87 -23.80
C GLN A 71 -13.66 11.56 -24.53
N GLY A 72 -14.85 11.02 -24.27
CA GLY A 72 -15.30 9.75 -24.85
C GLY A 72 -14.73 8.49 -24.18
N THR A 73 -13.97 8.62 -23.09
CA THR A 73 -13.50 7.48 -22.31
C THR A 73 -14.32 7.30 -21.04
N ALA A 74 -14.38 6.05 -20.56
CA ALA A 74 -15.08 5.73 -19.32
C ALA A 74 -14.54 6.55 -18.14
N PRO A 75 -15.38 6.86 -17.13
CA PRO A 75 -14.93 7.53 -15.91
C PRO A 75 -13.77 6.82 -15.23
N ILE A 76 -13.05 7.54 -14.37
CA ILE A 76 -12.03 6.92 -13.51
C ILE A 76 -12.74 6.07 -12.46
N GLU A 77 -12.60 4.76 -12.57
CA GLU A 77 -13.08 3.83 -11.54
C GLU A 77 -12.38 4.09 -10.20
N ASN A 78 -13.13 3.95 -9.10
CA ASN A 78 -12.64 4.18 -7.73
C ASN A 78 -12.11 5.61 -7.51
N LEU A 79 -12.60 6.61 -8.25
CA LEU A 79 -12.09 7.98 -8.21
C LEU A 79 -11.94 8.54 -6.78
N ALA A 80 -12.96 8.38 -5.93
CA ALA A 80 -12.92 8.87 -4.55
C ALA A 80 -11.75 8.25 -3.75
N LEU A 81 -11.52 6.94 -3.92
CA LEU A 81 -10.40 6.26 -3.24
C LEU A 81 -9.05 6.72 -3.78
N TRP A 82 -8.94 6.98 -5.08
CA TRP A 82 -7.72 7.57 -5.65
C TRP A 82 -7.44 8.96 -5.09
N GLN A 83 -8.46 9.80 -4.96
CA GLN A 83 -8.35 11.13 -4.38
C GLN A 83 -7.90 11.06 -2.92
N ASP A 84 -8.51 10.19 -2.12
CA ASP A 84 -8.12 9.95 -0.72
C ASP A 84 -6.67 9.45 -0.60
N ALA A 85 -6.29 8.47 -1.43
CA ALA A 85 -4.94 7.92 -1.43
C ALA A 85 -3.91 8.99 -1.78
N VAL A 86 -4.16 9.82 -2.80
CA VAL A 86 -3.28 10.93 -3.18
C VAL A 86 -3.19 11.98 -2.08
N ALA A 87 -4.30 12.35 -1.45
CA ALA A 87 -4.34 13.33 -0.38
C ALA A 87 -3.48 12.90 0.82
N LEU A 88 -3.54 11.62 1.20
CA LEU A 88 -2.70 11.05 2.25
C LEU A 88 -1.23 10.94 1.79
N ALA A 89 -0.99 10.48 0.56
CA ALA A 89 0.35 10.30 0.03
C ALA A 89 1.14 11.62 -0.07
N ARG A 90 0.47 12.75 -0.35
CA ARG A 90 1.06 14.10 -0.37
C ARG A 90 1.70 14.49 0.98
N GLN A 91 1.27 13.90 2.09
CA GLN A 91 1.80 14.19 3.44
C GLN A 91 3.15 13.51 3.70
N HIS A 92 3.60 12.64 2.80
CA HIS A 92 4.78 11.78 2.99
C HIS A 92 5.72 11.85 1.79
N GLU A 93 6.92 11.27 1.92
CA GLU A 93 7.79 10.93 0.80
C GLU A 93 7.63 9.44 0.54
N ILE A 94 7.05 9.05 -0.59
CA ILE A 94 6.71 7.63 -0.85
C ILE A 94 7.47 7.11 -2.07
N ALA A 95 8.11 5.96 -1.92
CA ALA A 95 8.64 5.15 -2.99
C ALA A 95 7.73 3.94 -3.20
N TRP A 96 7.01 3.91 -4.32
CA TRP A 96 6.15 2.78 -4.68
C TRP A 96 6.97 1.67 -5.33
N ARG A 97 6.85 0.44 -4.82
CA ARG A 97 7.56 -0.73 -5.33
C ARG A 97 6.58 -1.83 -5.68
N TRP A 98 6.66 -2.29 -6.91
CA TRP A 98 5.95 -3.49 -7.32
C TRP A 98 6.82 -4.72 -7.10
N VAL A 99 6.23 -5.76 -6.53
CA VAL A 99 6.81 -7.11 -6.45
C VAL A 99 5.88 -8.09 -7.14
N ARG A 100 6.42 -9.18 -7.67
CA ARG A 100 5.56 -10.24 -8.20
C ARG A 100 4.88 -10.96 -7.03
N GLY A 101 3.55 -11.11 -7.10
CA GLY A 101 2.78 -11.91 -6.13
C GLY A 101 3.19 -13.39 -6.17
N HIS A 102 3.08 -14.06 -5.03
CA HIS A 102 3.41 -15.49 -4.85
C HIS A 102 4.80 -15.91 -5.36
N ALA A 103 5.76 -14.98 -5.32
CA ALA A 103 7.11 -15.21 -5.82
C ALA A 103 8.14 -15.42 -4.70
N GLY A 104 7.73 -15.84 -3.50
CA GLY A 104 8.61 -16.08 -2.36
C GLY A 104 8.96 -14.86 -1.52
N HIS A 105 8.38 -13.68 -1.79
CA HIS A 105 8.69 -12.46 -1.03
C HIS A 105 7.99 -12.51 0.35
N PRO A 106 8.71 -12.71 1.46
CA PRO A 106 8.06 -13.11 2.71
C PRO A 106 7.09 -12.09 3.28
N GLN A 107 7.46 -10.80 3.26
CA GLN A 107 6.57 -9.76 3.78
C GLN A 107 5.30 -9.56 2.91
N ASN A 108 5.37 -9.81 1.61
CA ASN A 108 4.21 -9.69 0.72
C ASN A 108 3.30 -10.90 0.87
N GLU A 109 3.87 -12.10 0.98
CA GLU A 109 3.11 -13.32 1.25
C GLU A 109 2.41 -13.26 2.61
N TYR A 110 3.06 -12.69 3.61
CA TYR A 110 2.42 -12.47 4.90
C TYR A 110 1.26 -11.48 4.83
N ALA A 111 1.45 -10.35 4.13
CA ALA A 111 0.37 -9.39 3.91
C ALA A 111 -0.82 -10.02 3.15
N ASN A 112 -0.55 -10.90 2.18
CA ASN A 112 -1.58 -11.68 1.49
C ASN A 112 -2.30 -12.63 2.45
N ASP A 113 -1.59 -13.37 3.29
CA ASP A 113 -2.19 -14.29 4.27
C ASP A 113 -3.10 -13.53 5.26
N LEU A 114 -2.68 -12.36 5.74
CA LEU A 114 -3.50 -11.47 6.57
C LEU A 114 -4.77 -11.01 5.83
N ALA A 115 -4.65 -10.60 4.56
CA ALA A 115 -5.79 -10.16 3.76
C ALA A 115 -6.79 -11.31 3.49
N VAL A 116 -6.30 -12.50 3.15
CA VAL A 116 -7.13 -13.69 2.94
C VAL A 116 -7.84 -14.11 4.22
N GLN A 117 -7.13 -14.09 5.35
CA GLN A 117 -7.73 -14.39 6.65
C GLN A 117 -8.83 -13.39 6.99
N GLY A 118 -8.55 -12.09 6.89
CA GLY A 118 -9.52 -11.02 7.15
C GLY A 118 -10.76 -11.13 6.25
N ALA A 119 -10.57 -11.41 4.96
CA ALA A 119 -11.68 -11.62 4.03
C ALA A 119 -12.52 -12.87 4.35
N ARG A 120 -11.88 -13.98 4.76
CA ARG A 120 -12.59 -15.21 5.14
C ARG A 120 -13.41 -15.03 6.42
N GLU A 121 -12.81 -14.38 7.41
CA GLU A 121 -13.40 -14.21 8.74
C GLU A 121 -14.27 -12.96 8.85
N GLN A 122 -14.24 -12.09 7.84
CA GLN A 122 -14.89 -10.78 7.81
C GLN A 122 -14.49 -9.93 9.02
N THR A 123 -13.19 -9.88 9.31
CA THR A 123 -12.61 -9.15 10.44
C THR A 123 -11.72 -7.99 10.00
N ALA A 124 -11.53 -7.05 10.92
CA ALA A 124 -10.54 -5.98 10.82
C ALA A 124 -9.74 -5.91 12.12
N SER A 125 -8.48 -5.46 12.03
CA SER A 125 -7.70 -5.11 13.21
C SER A 125 -8.18 -3.81 13.83
N ASP A 126 -8.12 -3.70 15.16
CA ASP A 126 -8.32 -2.43 15.88
C ASP A 126 -7.07 -1.53 15.77
N GLY A 127 -6.89 -0.91 14.60
CA GLY A 127 -5.69 -0.14 14.29
C GLY A 127 -4.45 -1.02 14.11
N ALA A 128 -3.27 -0.41 14.23
CA ALA A 128 -2.01 -1.11 14.05
C ALA A 128 -1.65 -1.92 15.31
N VAL A 129 -1.62 -3.24 15.19
CA VAL A 129 -1.38 -4.18 16.29
C VAL A 129 0.03 -4.78 16.21
N PRO A 130 0.60 -5.32 17.31
CA PRO A 130 1.88 -6.01 17.26
C PRO A 130 1.88 -7.14 16.22
N SER A 131 2.95 -7.19 15.41
CA SER A 131 2.98 -8.10 14.26
C SER A 131 3.17 -9.56 14.65
N GLN A 132 2.47 -10.47 13.98
CA GLN A 132 2.68 -11.92 14.10
C GLN A 132 3.65 -12.47 13.04
N PHE A 133 4.30 -11.60 12.26
CA PHE A 133 5.16 -11.95 11.13
C PHE A 133 6.25 -12.97 11.49
N ASP A 134 6.95 -12.78 12.61
CA ASP A 134 8.10 -13.62 12.96
C ASP A 134 7.66 -15.06 13.28
N GLY A 135 6.52 -15.23 13.96
CA GLY A 135 5.92 -16.55 14.21
C GLY A 135 5.39 -17.20 12.94
N TRP A 136 4.74 -16.42 12.08
CA TRP A 136 4.28 -16.88 10.77
C TRP A 136 5.45 -17.35 9.89
N LEU A 137 6.55 -16.59 9.86
CA LEU A 137 7.74 -16.87 9.06
C LEU A 137 8.37 -18.19 9.51
N ALA A 138 8.58 -18.36 10.81
CA ALA A 138 9.13 -19.60 11.38
C ALA A 138 8.27 -20.82 11.00
N ALA A 139 6.93 -20.69 11.07
CA ALA A 139 6.01 -21.76 10.70
C ALA A 139 6.05 -22.12 9.20
N LYS A 140 6.25 -21.13 8.31
CA LYS A 140 6.40 -21.37 6.85
C LYS A 140 7.74 -22.01 6.52
N GLN A 141 8.83 -21.54 7.15
CA GLN A 141 10.18 -22.06 6.96
C GLN A 141 10.29 -23.51 7.46
N ALA A 142 9.72 -23.84 8.62
CA ALA A 142 9.68 -25.20 9.14
C ALA A 142 8.96 -26.19 8.19
N LYS A 143 8.06 -25.70 7.34
CA LYS A 143 7.36 -26.48 6.31
C LYS A 143 8.05 -26.46 4.95
N GLY A 144 9.24 -25.87 4.84
CA GLY A 144 9.97 -25.71 3.57
C GLY A 144 9.27 -24.82 2.55
N ARG A 145 8.29 -24.01 2.96
CA ARG A 145 7.42 -23.23 2.03
C ARG A 145 7.97 -21.85 1.67
N LEU A 146 9.06 -21.43 2.31
CA LEU A 146 9.59 -20.09 2.14
C LEU A 146 11.11 -20.10 2.32
N ALA A 147 11.83 -20.18 1.20
CA ALA A 147 13.28 -20.30 1.15
C ALA A 147 14.00 -18.97 0.92
N GLN A 148 13.29 -17.92 0.51
CA GLN A 148 13.89 -16.62 0.24
C GLN A 148 14.16 -15.83 1.51
N ALA A 149 15.26 -15.08 1.50
CA ALA A 149 15.59 -14.15 2.57
C ALA A 149 14.56 -13.01 2.66
N LEU A 150 14.44 -12.44 3.86
CA LEU A 150 13.64 -11.26 4.08
C LEU A 150 14.15 -10.12 3.21
N ALA A 151 13.24 -9.34 2.61
CA ALA A 151 13.63 -8.07 2.03
C ALA A 151 14.26 -7.20 3.14
N PRO A 152 15.47 -6.65 2.95
CA PRO A 152 16.12 -5.84 3.96
C PRO A 152 15.30 -4.58 4.25
N PHE A 153 15.43 -4.06 5.46
CA PHE A 153 14.88 -2.73 5.75
C PHE A 153 15.53 -1.71 4.81
N PRO A 154 14.76 -0.79 4.19
CA PRO A 154 15.32 0.14 3.22
C PRO A 154 16.45 0.97 3.82
N ASP A 155 17.60 1.01 3.14
CA ASP A 155 18.68 1.93 3.48
C ASP A 155 18.20 3.38 3.24
N PRO A 156 18.17 4.25 4.27
CA PRO A 156 17.75 5.63 4.12
C PRO A 156 18.54 6.42 3.08
N SER A 157 19.82 6.09 2.84
CA SER A 157 20.67 6.74 1.84
C SER A 157 20.27 6.37 0.41
N GLN A 158 19.67 5.20 0.23
CA GLN A 158 19.19 4.68 -1.06
C GLN A 158 17.73 5.02 -1.32
N PHE A 159 17.05 5.66 -0.36
CA PHE A 159 15.67 6.06 -0.55
C PHE A 159 15.54 7.06 -1.71
N ARG A 160 14.60 6.78 -2.62
CA ARG A 160 14.24 7.65 -3.74
C ARG A 160 12.72 7.71 -3.80
N ALA A 161 12.16 8.87 -3.43
CA ALA A 161 10.73 9.08 -3.51
C ALA A 161 10.28 9.11 -4.98
N THR A 162 9.06 8.64 -5.23
CA THR A 162 8.35 8.94 -6.46
C THR A 162 8.15 10.45 -6.57
N ARG A 163 8.14 10.98 -7.81
CA ARG A 163 7.98 12.42 -8.06
C ARG A 163 6.72 12.97 -7.36
N PRO A 164 6.76 14.19 -6.81
CA PRO A 164 5.62 14.82 -6.17
C PRO A 164 4.38 14.85 -7.09
N TYR A 165 3.19 14.74 -6.48
CA TYR A 165 1.94 14.90 -7.22
C TYR A 165 1.77 16.35 -7.68
N PRO A 166 1.19 16.58 -8.88
CA PRO A 166 0.91 17.93 -9.33
C PRO A 166 -0.07 18.66 -8.40
N ILE A 167 -0.05 19.99 -8.44
CA ILE A 167 -1.08 20.82 -7.81
C ILE A 167 -2.34 20.73 -8.67
N GLU A 168 -3.48 20.53 -8.01
CA GLU A 168 -4.78 20.55 -8.70
C GLU A 168 -5.06 21.95 -9.21
N ARG A 169 -5.38 22.07 -10.49
CA ARG A 169 -5.76 23.37 -11.07
C ARG A 169 -7.14 23.73 -10.54
N SER A 170 -7.28 24.91 -9.92
CA SER A 170 -8.58 25.47 -9.57
C SER A 170 -9.45 25.54 -10.83
N PRO A 171 -10.74 25.19 -10.76
CA PRO A 171 -11.64 25.39 -11.88
C PRO A 171 -11.72 26.90 -12.17
N SER A 172 -11.34 27.26 -13.40
CA SER A 172 -11.55 28.58 -14.00
C SER A 172 -13.02 28.79 -14.35
#